data_AF-A0A822BMI5-F1
#
_entry.id   AF-A0A822BMI5-F1
#
_cell.length_a   1.000
_cell.length_b   1.000
_cell.length_c   1.000
_cell.angle_alpha   90.00
_cell.angle_beta   90.00
_cell.angle_gamma   90.00
#
_symmetry.space_group_name_H-M   'P 1'
#
loop_
_entity.id
_entity.type
_entity.pdbx_description
1 polymer ?
#
loop_
_entity_poly.entity_id
_entity_poly.type
_entity_poly.pdbx_seq_one_letter_code
_entity_poly.pdbx_strand_id
1 'polypeptide(L)'
;PSEVDGTDSAVDFHTDELLQFLSNLGQSTNLSLEDKSKLFANKLSENMHRPSMKYRIEGTRMLTGGKSLFSNLPDKLQETYNAMDKRNSMEDDQSASILEEIDDQPTIQFSAVAYAVLEFEQKVEVKIERIGPIDVDVRFRLDTIDGTAIAGEDYIKLSEEFTIERGQQEKKVTIYIIDDQQWEPDETFLVKLSLPNGEGAHTKLGSKTVAIVTIINDDEPGFIKFEETINLCKQSVGKTEIKVVRVNGADGRITVNYRTEDIDARAIRDYERKSNEF
;
A
#
# COMPACT_ATOMS: atom_id res chain seq x y z
N PRO A 1 6.79 7.58 -30.01
CA PRO A 1 7.23 8.95 -29.69
C PRO A 1 6.07 9.69 -29.00
N SER A 2 5.88 9.45 -27.70
CA SER A 2 6.52 10.18 -26.59
C SER A 2 5.83 11.52 -26.34
N GLU A 3 4.93 11.53 -25.36
CA GLU A 3 4.70 12.72 -24.54
C GLU A 3 4.42 12.23 -23.12
N VAL A 4 5.36 12.55 -22.25
CA VAL A 4 5.44 12.14 -20.85
C VAL A 4 4.64 13.16 -20.06
N ASP A 5 3.60 12.68 -19.38
CA ASP A 5 2.85 13.46 -18.39
C ASP A 5 3.75 13.67 -17.16
N GLY A 6 4.03 14.93 -16.87
CA GLY A 6 5.05 15.35 -15.92
C GLY A 6 4.68 16.69 -15.33
N THR A 7 3.64 16.72 -14.50
CA THR A 7 3.34 17.84 -13.62
C THR A 7 2.92 17.32 -12.26
N ASP A 8 3.88 16.83 -11.47
CA ASP A 8 3.66 16.63 -10.03
C ASP A 8 4.96 16.83 -9.23
N SER A 9 5.57 18.02 -9.39
CA SER A 9 6.70 18.44 -8.55
C SER A 9 6.86 19.96 -8.50
N ALA A 10 5.74 20.68 -8.40
CA ALA A 10 5.73 22.06 -7.92
C ALA A 10 5.08 22.07 -6.55
N VAL A 11 5.69 21.35 -5.60
CA VAL A 11 5.41 21.61 -4.17
C VAL A 11 5.81 23.06 -3.97
N ASP A 12 4.82 23.89 -3.68
CA ASP A 12 4.86 25.33 -3.64
C ASP A 12 6.12 25.81 -2.87
N PHE A 13 7.06 26.48 -3.55
CA PHE A 13 8.15 27.21 -2.88
C PHE A 13 7.62 28.12 -1.74
N HIS A 14 6.37 28.56 -1.86
CA HIS A 14 5.69 29.40 -0.86
C HIS A 14 5.26 28.63 0.39
N THR A 15 5.06 27.31 0.34
CA THR A 15 4.70 26.49 1.51
C THR A 15 5.90 26.21 2.40
N ASP A 16 7.08 26.02 1.81
CA ASP A 16 8.30 25.71 2.58
C ASP A 16 8.79 26.93 3.38
N GLU A 17 8.75 28.12 2.78
CA GLU A 17 9.03 29.38 3.49
C GLU A 17 8.08 29.60 4.69
N LEU A 18 6.81 29.23 4.54
CA LEU A 18 5.82 29.33 5.62
C LEU A 18 6.09 28.33 6.74
N LEU A 19 6.49 27.11 6.40
CA LEU A 19 6.83 26.07 7.38
C LEU A 19 8.10 26.41 8.16
N GLN A 20 9.12 26.95 7.49
CA GLN A 20 10.33 27.44 8.17
C GLN A 20 10.00 28.60 9.12
N PHE A 21 9.16 29.55 8.69
CA PHE A 21 8.71 30.65 9.55
C PHE A 21 7.93 30.16 10.79
N LEU A 22 7.08 29.13 10.62
CA LEU A 22 6.39 28.48 11.75
C LEU A 22 7.35 27.80 12.73
N SER A 23 8.34 27.07 12.22
CA SER A 23 9.37 26.43 13.03
C SER A 23 10.10 27.46 13.90
N ASN A 24 10.50 28.58 13.29
CA ASN A 24 11.19 29.67 13.96
C ASN A 24 10.31 30.38 15.02
N LEU A 25 9.01 30.53 14.75
CA LEU A 25 8.05 31.02 15.75
C LEU A 25 7.91 30.05 16.94
N GLY A 26 7.95 28.74 16.68
CA GLY A 26 7.95 27.69 17.70
C GLY A 26 9.12 27.83 18.67
N GLN A 27 10.33 28.03 18.15
CA GLN A 27 11.56 28.15 18.94
C GLN A 27 11.67 29.46 19.74
N SER A 28 10.99 30.53 19.32
CA SER A 28 11.03 31.80 20.04
C SER A 28 10.31 31.72 21.41
N THR A 29 11.03 31.89 22.52
CA THR A 29 10.44 31.80 23.88
C THR A 29 9.88 33.13 24.39
N ASN A 30 10.18 34.25 23.73
CA ASN A 30 9.89 35.60 24.20
C ASN A 30 8.53 36.17 23.73
N LEU A 31 7.70 35.37 23.05
CA LEU A 31 6.44 35.82 22.45
C LEU A 31 5.27 35.01 23.02
N SER A 32 4.17 35.69 23.34
CA SER A 32 2.90 35.05 23.72
C SER A 32 2.36 34.22 22.54
N LEU A 33 1.63 33.14 22.83
CA LEU A 33 0.97 32.32 21.81
C LEU A 33 0.03 33.15 20.91
N GLU A 34 -0.60 34.17 21.48
CA GLU A 34 -1.46 35.09 20.74
C GLU A 34 -0.67 35.95 19.75
N ASP A 35 0.51 36.43 20.17
CA ASP A 35 1.38 37.26 19.33
C ASP A 35 2.04 36.43 18.22
N LYS A 36 2.44 35.18 18.53
CA LYS A 36 2.91 34.21 17.53
C LYS A 36 1.85 33.93 16.46
N SER A 37 0.60 33.75 16.88
CA SER A 37 -0.53 33.50 15.96
C SER A 37 -0.79 34.71 15.04
N LYS A 38 -0.69 35.94 15.58
CA LYS A 38 -0.83 37.17 14.79
C LYS A 38 0.29 37.35 13.76
N LEU A 39 1.54 37.02 14.14
CA LEU A 39 2.69 37.06 13.24
C LEU A 39 2.57 36.03 12.11
N PHE A 40 2.18 34.79 12.44
CA PHE A 40 1.97 33.74 11.44
C PHE A 40 0.83 34.08 10.47
N ALA A 41 -0.31 34.55 11.00
CA ALA A 41 -1.46 34.95 10.18
C ALA A 41 -1.10 36.09 9.22
N ASN A 42 -0.20 37.00 9.62
CA ASN A 42 0.28 38.06 8.75
C ASN A 42 1.11 37.49 7.60
N LYS A 43 2.13 36.66 7.86
CA LYS A 43 2.96 36.00 6.83
C LYS A 43 2.10 35.21 5.84
N LEU A 44 1.14 34.43 6.36
CA LEU A 44 0.19 33.69 5.55
C LEU A 44 -0.61 34.61 4.62
N SER A 45 -1.11 35.74 5.14
CA SER A 45 -1.84 36.72 4.34
C SER A 45 -0.98 37.43 3.29
N GLU A 46 0.34 37.44 3.45
CA GLU A 46 1.26 38.00 2.47
C GLU A 46 1.46 37.05 1.29
N ASN A 47 1.60 35.76 1.57
CA ASN A 47 1.82 34.70 0.57
C ASN A 47 0.53 34.30 -0.18
N MET A 48 -0.65 34.68 0.33
CA MET A 48 -1.93 34.51 -0.40
C MET A 48 -2.04 35.47 -1.59
N HIS A 49 -2.60 35.00 -2.71
CA HIS A 49 -2.84 35.81 -3.90
C HIS A 49 -3.66 37.07 -3.57
N ARG A 50 -3.05 38.25 -3.73
CA ARG A 50 -3.67 39.55 -3.44
C ARG A 50 -4.49 40.03 -4.65
N PRO A 51 -5.75 40.49 -4.47
CA PRO A 51 -6.52 41.04 -5.58
C PRO A 51 -5.87 42.32 -6.12
N SER A 52 -5.83 42.48 -7.45
CA SER A 52 -5.14 43.59 -8.16
C SER A 52 -5.47 45.00 -7.60
N MET A 53 -6.71 45.21 -7.15
CA MET A 53 -7.15 46.48 -6.54
C MET A 53 -6.34 46.85 -5.29
N LYS A 54 -5.85 45.86 -4.52
CA LYS A 54 -5.04 46.09 -3.31
C LYS A 54 -3.72 46.80 -3.65
N TYR A 55 -3.01 46.36 -4.69
CA TYR A 55 -1.77 46.99 -5.14
C TYR A 55 -1.97 48.44 -5.59
N ARG A 56 -3.11 48.72 -6.24
CA ARG A 56 -3.45 50.09 -6.69
C ARG A 56 -3.68 51.04 -5.53
N ILE A 57 -4.34 50.57 -4.46
CA ILE A 57 -4.61 51.36 -3.25
C ILE A 57 -3.32 51.55 -2.44
N GLU A 58 -2.49 50.52 -2.29
CA GLU A 58 -1.20 50.62 -1.60
C GLU A 58 -0.23 51.54 -2.35
N GLY A 59 -0.16 51.42 -3.67
CA GLY A 59 0.71 52.26 -4.51
C GLY A 59 0.38 53.75 -4.41
N THR A 60 -0.90 54.14 -4.53
CA THR A 60 -1.30 55.55 -4.39
C THR A 60 -1.09 56.08 -2.96
N ARG A 61 -1.30 55.24 -1.95
CA ARG A 61 -1.10 55.61 -0.55
C ARG A 61 0.38 55.81 -0.21
N MET A 62 1.27 54.95 -0.71
CA MET A 62 2.72 55.13 -0.59
C MET A 62 3.19 56.43 -1.26
N LEU A 63 2.69 56.74 -2.46
CA LEU A 63 3.01 57.98 -3.17
C LEU A 63 2.53 59.25 -2.45
N THR A 64 1.49 59.14 -1.62
CA THR A 64 0.93 60.25 -0.82
C THR A 64 1.43 60.24 0.62
N GLY A 65 2.43 59.41 0.94
CA GLY A 65 3.05 59.34 2.27
C GLY A 65 2.21 58.64 3.34
N GLY A 66 1.13 57.95 2.97
CA GLY A 66 0.33 57.16 3.90
C GLY A 66 0.95 55.79 4.19
N LYS A 67 0.71 55.27 5.40
CA LYS A 67 1.12 53.91 5.81
C LYS A 67 0.41 52.81 4.97
N SER A 68 0.67 51.53 5.20
CA SER A 68 -0.18 50.45 4.64
C SER A 68 -1.51 50.36 5.40
N LEU A 69 -2.62 50.07 4.71
CA LEU A 69 -3.98 50.02 5.33
C LEU A 69 -4.24 48.65 5.97
N PHE A 70 -3.45 47.64 5.62
CA PHE A 70 -3.76 46.24 5.88
C PHE A 70 -2.72 45.54 6.76
N SER A 71 -1.73 46.29 7.29
CA SER A 71 -0.87 45.80 8.36
C SER A 71 -1.63 45.86 9.68
N ASN A 72 -2.32 44.76 10.01
CA ASN A 72 -3.08 44.63 11.26
C ASN A 72 -2.18 44.33 12.49
N LEU A 73 -0.86 44.39 12.33
CA LEU A 73 0.10 44.14 13.41
C LEU A 73 0.39 45.45 14.16
N PRO A 74 0.38 45.44 15.51
CA PRO A 74 0.97 46.50 16.33
C PRO A 74 2.42 46.78 15.94
N ASP A 75 2.86 48.04 16.02
CA ASP A 75 4.21 48.48 15.60
C ASP A 75 5.35 47.61 16.19
N LYS A 76 5.22 47.23 17.48
CA LYS A 76 6.19 46.35 18.16
C LYS A 76 6.30 44.97 17.53
N LEU A 77 5.18 44.41 17.04
CA LEU A 77 5.17 43.10 16.39
C LEU A 77 5.65 43.20 14.93
N GLN A 78 5.45 44.34 14.28
CA GLN A 78 5.99 44.61 12.95
C GLN A 78 7.53 44.65 12.95
N GLU A 79 8.15 45.22 13.99
CA GLU A 79 9.61 45.17 14.16
C GLU A 79 10.13 43.74 14.36
N THR A 80 9.43 42.94 15.17
CA THR A 80 9.80 41.52 15.36
C THR A 80 9.62 40.69 14.10
N TYR A 81 8.58 40.98 13.31
CA TYR A 81 8.32 40.34 12.03
C TYR A 81 9.47 40.60 11.04
N ASN A 82 9.83 41.87 10.86
CA ASN A 82 10.92 42.27 9.97
C ASN A 82 12.28 41.67 10.42
N ALA A 83 12.51 41.56 11.73
CA ALA A 83 13.72 40.96 12.29
C ALA A 83 13.79 39.42 12.14
N MET A 84 12.64 38.75 12.00
CA MET A 84 12.55 37.31 11.76
C MET A 84 12.65 36.99 10.27
N ASP A 85 11.95 37.76 9.42
CA ASP A 85 11.99 37.60 7.97
C ASP A 85 13.41 37.81 7.41
N LYS A 86 14.11 38.81 7.95
CA LYS A 86 15.52 39.06 7.61
C LYS A 86 16.44 37.91 8.03
N ARG A 87 16.13 37.19 9.11
CA ARG A 87 16.87 36.00 9.55
C ARG A 87 16.69 34.85 8.55
N ASN A 88 15.47 34.60 8.07
CA ASN A 88 15.23 33.61 7.02
C ASN A 88 16.02 33.97 5.74
N SER A 89 15.99 35.23 5.29
CA SER A 89 16.75 35.66 4.09
C SER A 89 18.28 35.60 4.23
N MET A 90 18.79 35.53 5.47
CA MET A 90 20.23 35.44 5.78
C MET A 90 20.69 34.00 6.01
N GLU A 91 19.75 33.08 6.29
CA GLU A 91 19.99 31.65 6.32
C GLU A 91 20.09 31.08 4.89
N ASP A 92 19.52 31.74 3.87
CA ASP A 92 19.65 31.31 2.46
C ASP A 92 21.10 31.31 1.93
N ASP A 93 22.00 32.15 2.47
CA ASP A 93 23.44 32.17 2.08
C ASP A 93 24.30 31.15 2.85
N GLN A 94 23.76 30.50 3.89
CA GLN A 94 24.43 29.42 4.63
C GLN A 94 23.72 28.07 4.55
N SER A 95 22.58 27.99 3.86
CA SER A 95 21.79 26.76 3.67
C SER A 95 22.34 25.80 2.60
N ALA A 96 23.53 26.04 2.04
CA ALA A 96 24.18 25.09 1.14
C ALA A 96 24.83 23.88 1.85
N SER A 97 24.62 23.71 3.17
CA SER A 97 25.11 22.56 3.93
C SER A 97 24.10 22.08 4.97
N ILE A 98 22.82 21.96 4.61
CA ILE A 98 22.06 20.82 5.12
C ILE A 98 22.34 19.70 4.13
N LEU A 99 23.46 18.99 4.36
CA LEU A 99 23.50 17.62 3.90
C LEU A 99 22.28 16.99 4.59
N GLU A 100 21.32 16.48 3.82
CA GLU A 100 20.57 15.32 4.29
C GLU A 100 21.64 14.42 4.94
N GLU A 101 21.42 13.98 6.18
CA GLU A 101 22.09 12.77 6.63
C GLU A 101 21.76 11.74 5.54
N ILE A 102 22.66 11.62 4.55
CA ILE A 102 22.69 10.49 3.67
C ILE A 102 22.92 9.38 4.68
N ASP A 103 21.85 8.67 5.01
CA ASP A 103 21.88 7.50 5.87
C ASP A 103 22.89 6.57 5.17
N ASP A 104 24.14 6.61 5.64
CA ASP A 104 25.29 5.93 5.04
C ASP A 104 25.21 4.41 5.27
N GLN A 105 24.08 3.96 5.82
CA GLN A 105 23.80 2.57 6.09
C GLN A 105 22.86 2.01 5.00
N PRO A 106 23.21 0.88 4.36
CA PRO A 106 22.26 0.16 3.54
C PRO A 106 21.03 -0.23 4.37
N THR A 107 19.86 0.10 3.84
CA THR A 107 18.57 -0.28 4.41
C THR A 107 17.99 -1.43 3.60
N ILE A 108 17.55 -2.50 4.26
CA ILE A 108 16.90 -3.66 3.60
C ILE A 108 15.44 -3.77 3.96
N GLN A 109 14.61 -4.12 2.98
CA GLN A 109 13.16 -4.31 3.18
C GLN A 109 12.57 -5.23 2.11
N PHE A 110 11.37 -5.75 2.33
CA PHE A 110 10.64 -6.44 1.27
C PHE A 110 10.18 -5.46 0.18
N SER A 111 10.17 -5.93 -1.07
CA SER A 111 9.59 -5.17 -2.20
C SER A 111 8.08 -4.99 -2.01
N ALA A 112 7.39 -6.10 -1.68
CA ALA A 112 5.97 -6.15 -1.37
C ALA A 112 5.71 -6.69 0.05
N VAL A 113 4.62 -6.23 0.67
CA VAL A 113 4.18 -6.68 2.00
C VAL A 113 3.23 -7.88 1.91
N ALA A 114 2.65 -8.13 0.74
CA ALA A 114 1.73 -9.23 0.51
C ALA A 114 2.12 -9.95 -0.79
N TYR A 115 2.09 -11.28 -0.73
CA TYR A 115 2.27 -12.19 -1.85
C TYR A 115 1.10 -13.17 -1.85
N ALA A 116 0.65 -13.55 -3.04
CA ALA A 116 -0.36 -14.59 -3.21
C ALA A 116 0.18 -15.60 -4.23
N VAL A 117 0.00 -16.88 -3.92
CA VAL A 117 0.50 -18.00 -4.72
C VAL A 117 -0.59 -19.07 -4.77
N LEU A 118 -0.76 -19.70 -5.92
CA LEU A 118 -1.64 -20.87 -6.05
C LEU A 118 -0.88 -22.10 -5.59
N GLU A 119 -1.56 -23.04 -4.93
CA GLU A 119 -0.94 -24.22 -4.35
C GLU A 119 -0.16 -25.05 -5.40
N PHE A 120 -0.74 -25.26 -6.59
CA PHE A 120 -0.08 -25.94 -7.71
C PHE A 120 1.22 -25.28 -8.21
N GLU A 121 1.49 -24.00 -7.90
CA GLU A 121 2.75 -23.35 -8.30
C GLU A 121 3.94 -23.91 -7.50
N GLN A 122 3.69 -24.54 -6.34
CA GLN A 122 4.66 -25.23 -5.46
C GLN A 122 5.82 -24.35 -4.95
N LYS A 123 5.84 -23.07 -5.28
CA LYS A 123 6.87 -22.13 -4.85
C LYS A 123 6.39 -20.69 -4.95
N VAL A 124 6.84 -19.87 -4.01
CA VAL A 124 6.65 -18.41 -4.01
C VAL A 124 8.00 -17.72 -3.99
N GLU A 125 8.19 -16.71 -4.84
CA GLU A 125 9.40 -15.88 -4.87
C GLU A 125 9.17 -14.56 -4.12
N VAL A 126 9.80 -14.44 -2.95
CA VAL A 126 9.79 -13.20 -2.16
C VAL A 126 10.98 -12.35 -2.55
N LYS A 127 10.74 -11.06 -2.80
CA LYS A 127 11.76 -10.11 -3.23
C LYS A 127 12.16 -9.18 -2.10
N ILE A 128 13.47 -9.08 -1.85
CA ILE A 128 14.11 -8.20 -0.88
C ILE A 128 14.86 -7.13 -1.65
N GLU A 129 14.67 -5.87 -1.26
CA GLU A 129 15.27 -4.70 -1.86
C GLU A 129 16.18 -3.99 -0.87
N ARG A 130 17.29 -3.49 -1.39
CA ARG A 130 18.28 -2.68 -0.70
C ARG A 130 18.16 -1.23 -1.16
N ILE A 131 18.05 -0.32 -0.21
CA ILE A 131 18.04 1.13 -0.40
C ILE A 131 19.31 1.69 0.23
N GLY A 132 19.96 2.63 -0.45
CA GLY A 132 21.19 3.26 0.01
C GLY A 132 22.45 2.71 -0.67
N PRO A 133 23.63 2.79 -0.03
CA PRO A 133 24.91 2.46 -0.65
C PRO A 133 24.99 0.97 -1.01
N ILE A 134 25.69 0.63 -2.11
CA ILE A 134 25.77 -0.72 -2.72
C ILE A 134 27.18 -1.34 -2.69
N ASP A 135 28.11 -0.69 -2.01
CA ASP A 135 29.54 -0.99 -1.98
C ASP A 135 29.92 -2.14 -1.03
N VAL A 136 29.11 -2.38 0.00
CA VAL A 136 29.30 -3.43 1.01
C VAL A 136 28.35 -4.61 0.79
N ASP A 137 28.74 -5.83 1.15
CA ASP A 137 27.85 -7.00 1.19
C ASP A 137 26.92 -6.90 2.42
N VAL A 138 25.63 -7.17 2.23
CA VAL A 138 24.63 -7.08 3.32
C VAL A 138 24.06 -8.44 3.63
N ARG A 139 24.17 -8.86 4.90
CA ARG A 139 23.60 -10.13 5.38
C ARG A 139 22.30 -9.91 6.12
N PHE A 140 21.35 -10.80 5.86
CA PHE A 140 20.04 -10.79 6.49
C PHE A 140 19.53 -12.20 6.70
N ARG A 141 18.59 -12.38 7.61
CA ARG A 141 17.93 -13.66 7.88
C ARG A 141 16.45 -13.55 7.52
N LEU A 142 15.93 -14.62 6.93
CA LEU A 142 14.51 -14.82 6.72
C LEU A 142 14.03 -15.98 7.56
N ASP A 143 12.97 -15.73 8.33
CA ASP A 143 12.30 -16.73 9.14
C ASP A 143 10.81 -16.77 8.75
N THR A 144 10.28 -17.95 8.44
CA THR A 144 8.84 -18.17 8.28
C THR A 144 8.18 -18.42 9.63
N ILE A 145 7.01 -17.84 9.81
CA ILE A 145 6.20 -17.97 11.02
C ILE A 145 4.81 -18.45 10.58
N ASP A 146 4.35 -19.52 11.21
CA ASP A 146 3.05 -20.13 10.96
C ASP A 146 1.93 -19.11 11.21
N GLY A 147 0.92 -19.15 10.35
CA GLY A 147 -0.31 -18.37 10.48
C GLY A 147 -1.50 -19.30 10.59
N THR A 148 -2.37 -19.29 9.58
CA THR A 148 -3.31 -20.41 9.37
C THR A 148 -2.63 -21.56 8.64
N ALA A 149 -1.72 -21.25 7.72
CA ALA A 149 -0.83 -22.23 7.09
C ALA A 149 0.27 -22.66 8.08
N ILE A 150 0.49 -23.95 8.15
CA ILE A 150 1.36 -24.70 9.06
C ILE A 150 2.56 -25.25 8.30
N ALA A 151 3.77 -24.99 8.82
CA ALA A 151 4.98 -25.55 8.24
C ALA A 151 5.00 -27.10 8.28
N GLY A 152 5.24 -27.72 7.13
CA GLY A 152 5.28 -29.16 6.94
C GLY A 152 3.98 -29.77 6.43
N GLU A 153 2.87 -29.03 6.51
CA GLU A 153 1.58 -29.36 5.89
C GLU A 153 1.44 -28.53 4.60
N ASP A 154 1.48 -27.19 4.69
CA ASP A 154 1.17 -26.30 3.55
C ASP A 154 2.42 -25.66 2.92
N TYR A 155 3.51 -25.55 3.68
CA TYR A 155 4.76 -24.97 3.18
C TYR A 155 6.01 -25.51 3.89
N ILE A 156 7.17 -25.39 3.25
CA ILE A 156 8.45 -25.79 3.86
C ILE A 156 9.00 -24.64 4.70
N LYS A 157 9.22 -24.89 5.99
CA LYS A 157 9.82 -23.92 6.91
C LYS A 157 11.15 -23.39 6.38
N LEU A 158 11.28 -22.06 6.32
CA LEU A 158 12.52 -21.37 5.97
C LEU A 158 13.06 -20.61 7.18
N SER A 159 14.30 -20.90 7.55
CA SER A 159 15.05 -20.16 8.58
C SER A 159 16.53 -20.15 8.18
N GLU A 160 16.87 -19.26 7.25
CA GLU A 160 18.18 -19.21 6.59
C GLU A 160 18.70 -17.78 6.49
N GLU A 161 20.03 -17.68 6.40
CA GLU A 161 20.74 -16.42 6.20
C GLU A 161 21.09 -16.23 4.72
N PHE A 162 20.82 -15.04 4.21
CA PHE A 162 21.06 -14.65 2.83
C PHE A 162 21.99 -13.43 2.79
N THR A 163 22.69 -13.29 1.67
CA THR A 163 23.59 -12.16 1.41
C THR A 163 23.18 -11.47 0.11
N ILE A 164 23.03 -10.15 0.17
CA ILE A 164 23.00 -9.26 -1.01
C ILE A 164 24.46 -8.87 -1.26
N GLU A 165 25.02 -9.36 -2.36
CA GLU A 165 26.40 -9.05 -2.73
C GLU A 165 26.53 -7.57 -3.12
N ARG A 166 27.72 -7.01 -2.96
CA ARG A 166 28.07 -5.68 -3.46
C ARG A 166 27.70 -5.53 -4.93
N GLY A 167 27.15 -4.37 -5.28
CA GLY A 167 26.62 -4.09 -6.60
C GLY A 167 25.23 -4.64 -6.89
N GLN A 168 24.63 -5.44 -5.98
CA GLN A 168 23.25 -5.90 -6.10
C GLN A 168 22.32 -5.02 -5.24
N GLN A 169 21.16 -4.66 -5.81
CA GLN A 169 20.11 -3.90 -5.13
C GLN A 169 18.92 -4.77 -4.72
N GLU A 170 18.83 -5.99 -5.22
CA GLU A 170 17.73 -6.89 -4.93
C GLU A 170 18.20 -8.34 -4.79
N LYS A 171 17.48 -9.11 -3.96
CA LYS A 171 17.64 -10.54 -3.82
C LYS A 171 16.28 -11.20 -3.85
N LYS A 172 16.15 -12.26 -4.65
CA LYS A 172 14.96 -13.11 -4.67
C LYS A 172 15.22 -14.35 -3.83
N VAL A 173 14.26 -14.71 -2.99
CA VAL A 173 14.31 -15.91 -2.16
C VAL A 173 13.06 -16.73 -2.45
N THR A 174 13.27 -18.00 -2.76
CA THR A 174 12.19 -18.95 -3.04
C THR A 174 11.81 -19.67 -1.76
N ILE A 175 10.52 -19.69 -1.45
CA ILE A 175 9.92 -20.53 -0.40
C ILE A 175 9.09 -21.59 -1.12
N TYR A 176 9.21 -22.84 -0.70
CA TYR A 176 8.47 -23.96 -1.31
C TYR A 176 7.12 -24.12 -0.63
N ILE A 177 6.09 -24.30 -1.45
CA ILE A 177 4.71 -24.57 -1.06
C ILE A 177 4.47 -26.06 -1.28
N ILE A 178 3.73 -26.69 -0.38
CA ILE A 178 3.32 -28.08 -0.48
C ILE A 178 1.96 -28.08 -1.19
N ASP A 179 1.82 -29.01 -2.13
CA ASP A 179 0.66 -29.16 -3.01
C ASP A 179 0.04 -30.50 -2.71
N ASP A 180 -1.19 -30.49 -2.19
CA ASP A 180 -1.95 -31.70 -1.90
C ASP A 180 -3.21 -31.87 -2.77
N GLN A 181 -4.23 -32.57 -2.28
CA GLN A 181 -5.50 -32.80 -3.01
C GLN A 181 -6.71 -32.60 -2.09
N GLN A 182 -6.48 -32.00 -0.93
CA GLN A 182 -7.46 -31.76 0.08
C GLN A 182 -7.96 -30.33 -0.09
N TRP A 183 -9.27 -30.19 -0.20
CA TRP A 183 -9.85 -28.86 -0.22
C TRP A 183 -9.68 -28.18 1.13
N GLU A 184 -9.00 -27.03 1.11
CA GLU A 184 -8.75 -26.19 2.26
C GLU A 184 -9.14 -24.73 1.93
N PRO A 185 -9.53 -23.92 2.92
CA PRO A 185 -9.73 -22.48 2.70
C PRO A 185 -8.40 -21.79 2.39
N ASP A 186 -8.42 -20.61 1.77
CA ASP A 186 -7.19 -19.81 1.59
C ASP A 186 -6.46 -19.60 2.92
N GLU A 187 -5.17 -19.92 2.92
CA GLU A 187 -4.36 -19.90 4.12
C GLU A 187 -3.24 -18.88 4.05
N THR A 188 -2.70 -18.48 5.20
CA THR A 188 -1.65 -17.46 5.29
C THR A 188 -0.55 -17.85 6.24
N PHE A 189 0.69 -17.50 5.88
CA PHE A 189 1.84 -17.53 6.77
C PHE A 189 2.64 -16.22 6.64
N LEU A 190 3.53 -15.96 7.59
CA LEU A 190 4.33 -14.75 7.64
C LEU A 190 5.80 -15.04 7.31
N VAL A 191 6.45 -14.10 6.65
CA VAL A 191 7.90 -14.12 6.42
C VAL A 191 8.50 -12.89 7.10
N LYS A 192 9.39 -13.12 8.06
CA LYS A 192 10.03 -12.08 8.85
C LYS A 192 11.47 -11.87 8.40
N LEU A 193 11.80 -10.62 8.12
CA LEU A 193 13.15 -10.16 7.86
C LEU A 193 13.82 -9.73 9.17
N SER A 194 15.02 -10.25 9.43
CA SER A 194 15.84 -9.84 10.57
C SER A 194 17.31 -9.70 10.20
N LEU A 195 18.05 -8.94 11.00
CA LEU A 195 19.50 -8.81 10.85
C LEU A 195 20.21 -9.78 11.79
N PRO A 196 21.22 -10.53 11.33
CA PRO A 196 22.05 -11.33 12.20
C PRO A 196 22.85 -10.44 13.16
N ASN A 197 23.24 -11.01 14.30
CA ASN A 197 23.96 -10.28 15.35
C ASN A 197 25.23 -9.62 14.79
N GLY A 198 25.35 -8.30 14.97
CA GLY A 198 26.50 -7.51 14.51
C GLY A 198 26.29 -6.76 13.19
N GLU A 199 25.36 -7.19 12.33
CA GLU A 199 25.04 -6.45 11.09
C GLU A 199 24.20 -5.19 11.35
N GLY A 200 23.45 -5.14 12.45
CA GLY A 200 22.62 -3.98 12.83
C GLY A 200 23.40 -2.69 13.13
N ALA A 201 24.73 -2.75 13.18
CA ALA A 201 25.59 -1.56 13.30
C ALA A 201 25.94 -0.95 11.93
N HIS A 202 25.80 -1.72 10.85
CA HIS A 202 26.17 -1.35 9.49
C HIS A 202 25.00 -1.37 8.51
N THR A 203 23.93 -2.08 8.84
CA THR A 203 22.73 -2.25 8.02
C THR A 203 21.50 -1.95 8.86
N LYS A 204 20.50 -1.33 8.23
CA LYS A 204 19.22 -0.98 8.86
C LYS A 204 18.06 -1.76 8.24
N LEU A 205 17.04 -2.04 9.03
CA LEU A 205 15.77 -2.57 8.52
C LEU A 205 14.87 -1.40 8.09
N GLY A 206 14.26 -1.51 6.91
CA GLY A 206 13.31 -0.54 6.40
C GLY A 206 11.92 -0.68 7.04
N SER A 207 10.90 -0.11 6.40
CA SER A 207 9.53 -0.14 6.92
C SER A 207 8.83 -1.49 6.68
N LYS A 208 9.20 -2.20 5.61
CA LYS A 208 8.61 -3.49 5.23
C LYS A 208 9.47 -4.66 5.71
N THR A 209 9.37 -4.99 7.00
CA THR A 209 10.15 -6.07 7.64
C THR A 209 9.41 -7.39 7.78
N VAL A 210 8.10 -7.39 7.55
CA VAL A 210 7.25 -8.59 7.57
C VAL A 210 6.45 -8.61 6.28
N ALA A 211 6.41 -9.76 5.63
CA ALA A 211 5.54 -10.03 4.49
C ALA A 211 4.52 -11.11 4.85
N ILE A 212 3.31 -10.98 4.33
CA ILE A 212 2.25 -11.99 4.41
C ILE A 212 2.26 -12.75 3.09
N VAL A 213 2.24 -14.07 3.15
CA VAL A 213 2.04 -14.93 1.98
C VAL A 213 0.70 -15.62 2.14
N THR A 214 -0.14 -15.50 1.11
CA THR A 214 -1.42 -16.21 1.00
C THR A 214 -1.27 -17.37 0.03
N ILE A 215 -1.56 -18.58 0.51
CA ILE A 215 -1.68 -19.79 -0.30
C ILE A 215 -3.15 -19.88 -0.71
N ILE A 216 -3.39 -19.85 -2.01
CA ILE A 216 -4.72 -19.99 -2.60
C ILE A 216 -4.88 -21.45 -3.01
N ASN A 217 -5.82 -22.14 -2.37
CA ASN A 217 -6.12 -23.54 -2.66
C ASN A 217 -6.84 -23.64 -4.02
N ASP A 218 -6.46 -24.62 -4.84
CA ASP A 218 -7.09 -24.87 -6.15
C ASP A 218 -7.90 -26.17 -6.22
N ASP A 219 -8.07 -26.85 -5.09
CA ASP A 219 -8.81 -28.11 -4.95
C ASP A 219 -10.29 -27.92 -4.60
N GLU A 220 -10.89 -26.80 -5.03
CA GLU A 220 -12.32 -26.58 -4.80
C GLU A 220 -13.16 -27.71 -5.43
N PRO A 221 -13.93 -28.48 -4.63
CA PRO A 221 -14.80 -29.51 -5.16
C PRO A 221 -16.00 -28.89 -5.89
N GLY A 222 -16.29 -27.62 -5.66
CA GLY A 222 -17.46 -26.95 -6.20
C GLY A 222 -18.78 -27.57 -5.79
N PHE A 223 -19.86 -26.97 -6.28
CA PHE A 223 -21.21 -27.38 -5.94
C PHE A 223 -22.06 -27.68 -7.16
N ILE A 224 -22.98 -28.60 -6.97
CA ILE A 224 -23.86 -29.12 -8.00
C ILE A 224 -25.19 -28.38 -7.93
N LYS A 225 -25.64 -27.86 -9.07
CA LYS A 225 -26.97 -27.26 -9.21
C LYS A 225 -27.59 -27.60 -10.56
N PHE A 226 -28.91 -27.48 -10.65
CA PHE A 226 -29.56 -27.46 -11.96
C PHE A 226 -29.21 -26.17 -12.70
N GLU A 227 -29.02 -26.26 -14.02
CA GLU A 227 -28.81 -25.07 -14.86
C GLU A 227 -30.03 -24.14 -14.80
N GLU A 228 -31.22 -24.73 -14.84
CA GLU A 228 -32.51 -24.04 -14.77
C GLU A 228 -33.41 -24.70 -13.73
N THR A 229 -34.11 -23.89 -12.93
CA THR A 229 -35.09 -24.38 -11.95
C THR A 229 -36.35 -24.94 -12.61
N ILE A 230 -36.68 -24.48 -13.81
CA ILE A 230 -37.89 -24.87 -14.54
C ILE A 230 -37.47 -25.24 -15.96
N ASN A 231 -37.65 -26.51 -16.33
CA ASN A 231 -37.42 -26.99 -17.68
C ASN A 231 -38.77 -27.23 -18.36
N LEU A 232 -39.13 -26.38 -19.31
CA LEU A 232 -40.39 -26.52 -20.05
C LEU A 232 -40.18 -27.42 -21.27
N CYS A 233 -40.81 -28.59 -21.27
CA CYS A 233 -40.80 -29.51 -22.40
C CYS A 233 -42.22 -29.76 -22.94
N LYS A 234 -42.33 -29.96 -24.25
CA LYS A 234 -43.57 -30.44 -24.87
C LYS A 234 -43.63 -31.96 -24.75
N GLN A 235 -44.80 -32.51 -24.49
CA GLN A 235 -45.01 -33.97 -24.37
C GLN A 235 -44.57 -34.75 -25.63
N SER A 236 -44.59 -34.12 -26.81
CA SER A 236 -44.19 -34.73 -28.09
C SER A 236 -42.68 -34.98 -28.24
N VAL A 237 -41.84 -34.43 -27.35
CA VAL A 237 -40.37 -34.54 -27.44
C VAL A 237 -39.88 -35.92 -27.00
N GLY A 238 -40.67 -36.64 -26.18
CA GLY A 238 -40.41 -38.02 -25.76
C GLY A 238 -39.35 -38.17 -24.67
N LYS A 239 -38.22 -37.45 -24.76
CA LYS A 239 -37.19 -37.39 -23.71
C LYS A 239 -36.76 -35.94 -23.49
N THR A 240 -36.59 -35.55 -22.23
CA THR A 240 -36.02 -34.25 -21.87
C THR A 240 -34.73 -34.48 -21.11
N GLU A 241 -33.68 -33.75 -21.48
CA GLU A 241 -32.41 -33.75 -20.77
C GLU A 241 -32.46 -32.62 -19.74
N ILE A 242 -32.26 -32.97 -18.47
CA ILE A 242 -32.15 -31.99 -17.39
C ILE A 242 -30.66 -31.81 -17.14
N LYS A 243 -30.16 -30.60 -17.42
CA LYS A 243 -28.75 -30.30 -17.24
C LYS A 243 -28.45 -29.98 -15.79
N VAL A 244 -27.41 -30.64 -15.30
CA VAL A 244 -26.81 -30.42 -14.00
C VAL A 244 -25.42 -29.84 -14.23
N VAL A 245 -25.14 -28.72 -13.59
CA VAL A 245 -23.87 -28.00 -13.72
C VAL A 245 -23.14 -28.03 -12.38
N ARG A 246 -21.84 -28.29 -12.47
CA ARG A 246 -20.88 -28.10 -11.37
C ARG A 246 -20.27 -26.71 -11.52
N VAL A 247 -20.30 -25.92 -10.45
CA VAL A 247 -19.82 -24.54 -10.46
C VAL A 247 -18.89 -24.29 -9.27
N ASN A 248 -18.00 -23.30 -9.42
CA ASN A 248 -17.00 -22.89 -8.42
C ASN A 248 -16.13 -24.06 -7.93
N GLY A 249 -15.52 -24.79 -8.87
CA GLY A 249 -14.68 -25.94 -8.57
C GLY A 249 -15.03 -27.16 -9.42
N ALA A 250 -14.00 -27.94 -9.74
CA ALA A 250 -14.14 -29.17 -10.52
C ALA A 250 -13.28 -30.31 -9.95
N ASP A 251 -12.63 -30.11 -8.81
CA ASP A 251 -11.66 -31.07 -8.31
C ASP A 251 -12.30 -32.28 -7.63
N GLY A 252 -11.72 -33.46 -7.84
CA GLY A 252 -12.21 -34.70 -7.28
C GLY A 252 -13.48 -35.25 -7.94
N ARG A 253 -13.82 -36.49 -7.56
CA ARG A 253 -14.97 -37.24 -8.06
C ARG A 253 -16.17 -37.05 -7.12
N ILE A 254 -17.23 -36.43 -7.62
CA ILE A 254 -18.52 -36.35 -6.93
C ILE A 254 -19.46 -37.41 -7.50
N THR A 255 -20.28 -38.00 -6.63
CA THR A 255 -21.42 -38.86 -7.01
C THR A 255 -22.71 -38.19 -6.56
N VAL A 256 -23.67 -38.04 -7.47
CA VAL A 256 -24.91 -37.31 -7.22
C VAL A 256 -26.11 -38.24 -7.35
N ASN A 257 -26.90 -38.31 -6.28
CA ASN A 257 -28.12 -39.10 -6.27
C ASN A 257 -29.30 -38.24 -6.68
N TYR A 258 -30.05 -38.68 -7.70
CA TYR A 258 -31.24 -37.98 -8.15
C TYR A 258 -32.46 -38.87 -8.12
N ARG A 259 -33.63 -38.26 -7.99
CA ARG A 259 -34.94 -38.91 -8.15
C ARG A 259 -35.98 -37.94 -8.68
N THR A 260 -36.95 -38.47 -9.42
CA THR A 260 -38.13 -37.72 -9.85
C THR A 260 -39.29 -37.90 -8.86
N GLU A 261 -40.02 -36.83 -8.56
CA GLU A 261 -41.18 -36.84 -7.68
C GLU A 261 -42.44 -36.30 -8.38
N ASP A 262 -43.59 -36.80 -7.96
CA ASP A 262 -44.89 -36.42 -8.52
C ASP A 262 -45.36 -35.10 -7.88
N ILE A 263 -45.81 -34.16 -8.72
CA ILE A 263 -46.57 -32.99 -8.30
C ILE A 263 -47.92 -33.05 -9.00
N ASP A 264 -48.09 -32.30 -10.10
CA ASP A 264 -49.29 -32.35 -10.95
C ASP A 264 -49.20 -33.51 -11.96
N ALA A 265 -47.99 -33.72 -12.50
CA ALA A 265 -47.67 -34.87 -13.33
C ALA A 265 -47.47 -36.13 -12.46
N ARG A 266 -48.07 -37.24 -12.86
CA ARG A 266 -48.01 -38.54 -12.18
C ARG A 266 -47.10 -39.51 -12.92
N ALA A 267 -46.29 -40.25 -12.17
CA ALA A 267 -45.45 -41.29 -12.74
C ALA A 267 -46.29 -42.35 -13.49
N ILE A 268 -45.71 -43.01 -14.50
CA ILE A 268 -46.32 -44.02 -15.38
C ILE A 268 -47.33 -43.43 -16.37
N ARG A 269 -48.12 -42.42 -15.98
CA ARG A 269 -49.07 -41.74 -16.87
C ARG A 269 -48.41 -40.63 -17.68
N ASP A 270 -47.74 -39.71 -16.99
CA ASP A 270 -47.25 -38.46 -17.58
C ASP A 270 -45.73 -38.51 -17.82
N TYR A 271 -45.00 -39.24 -16.97
CA TYR A 271 -43.55 -39.42 -17.10
C TYR A 271 -43.08 -40.75 -16.50
N GLU A 272 -41.90 -41.22 -16.90
CA GLU A 272 -41.26 -42.41 -16.32
C GLU A 272 -40.45 -42.01 -15.08
N ARG A 273 -40.69 -42.65 -13.94
CA ARG A 273 -39.93 -42.38 -12.71
C ARG A 273 -38.47 -42.81 -12.90
N LYS A 274 -37.54 -41.91 -12.60
CA LYS A 274 -36.10 -42.20 -12.59
C LYS A 274 -35.53 -41.91 -11.22
N SER A 275 -34.65 -42.79 -10.76
CA SER A 275 -33.78 -42.56 -9.61
C SER A 275 -32.49 -43.31 -9.85
N ASN A 276 -31.36 -42.62 -9.81
CA ASN A 276 -30.05 -43.24 -9.97
C ASN A 276 -28.96 -42.35 -9.37
N GLU A 277 -27.75 -42.85 -9.40
CA GLU A 277 -26.52 -42.11 -9.10
C GLU A 277 -25.78 -41.85 -10.42
N PHE A 278 -25.13 -40.69 -10.54
CA PHE A 278 -24.22 -40.39 -11.65
C PHE A 278 -22.99 -39.63 -11.16
#